data_AF-A0A2E9MMG6-F1
#
_entry.id   AF-A0A2E9MMG6-F1
#
_cell.length_a   1.000
_cell.length_b   1.000
_cell.length_c   1.000
_cell.angle_alpha   90.00
_cell.angle_beta   90.00
_cell.angle_gamma   90.00
#
_symmetry.space_group_name_H-M   'P 1'
#
loop_
_entity.id
_entity.type
_entity.pdbx_description
1 polymer ?
#
loop_
_entity_poly.entity_id
_entity_poly.type
_entity_poly.pdbx_seq_one_letter_code
_entity_poly.pdbx_strand_id
1 'polypeptide(L)'
;MRSAYEHDVADAAAAMAFDFVFAVFPGILVLTALLGVLDVPVEAFTSLLHDMGVVVPQPLIEVVETNLQHASQSSQSLFFIGILGVLWPASASMSTTMAALNRAYGTREGRTILLRRSLSVILIIGFGIALMVLFNLIVFSEQFDRWLATHWALSVEVPSLTSILRHTAGITGTLIVVATVYRIAPDEPLHWLDVLPGSLLFLALWTLIAGGFGFYVKFFGYYSVVYGVLWGVIVLLLSAYLVAFFLLLGGELNGTLYQQRQPKNLA
;
A
#
# COMPACT_ATOMS: atom_id res chain seq x y z
N MET A 1 10.73 17.64 13.65
CA MET A 1 11.72 17.74 12.56
C MET A 1 13.16 17.39 12.98
N ARG A 2 13.60 17.68 14.22
CA ARG A 2 14.92 17.21 14.72
C ARG A 2 15.02 15.67 14.85
N SER A 3 13.99 14.98 15.36
CA SER A 3 14.00 13.51 15.48
C SER A 3 14.06 12.77 14.14
N ALA A 4 13.42 13.30 13.09
CA ALA A 4 13.43 12.68 11.76
C ALA A 4 14.84 12.62 11.14
N TYR A 5 15.72 13.56 11.48
CA TYR A 5 17.14 13.52 11.12
C TYR A 5 17.95 12.61 12.05
N GLU A 6 17.59 12.53 13.32
CA GLU A 6 18.27 11.67 14.31
C GLU A 6 17.96 10.18 14.12
N HIS A 7 16.84 9.84 13.49
CA HIS A 7 16.43 8.46 13.23
C HIS A 7 16.70 7.96 11.79
N ASP A 8 17.46 8.72 10.99
CA ASP A 8 17.79 8.37 9.59
C ASP A 8 16.55 8.02 8.75
N VAL A 9 15.45 8.77 8.91
CA VAL A 9 14.15 8.46 8.27
C VAL A 9 14.27 8.35 6.75
N ALA A 10 15.09 9.20 6.13
CA ALA A 10 15.33 9.16 4.69
C ALA A 10 16.04 7.88 4.24
N ASP A 11 17.04 7.41 5.00
CA ASP A 11 17.79 6.19 4.66
C ASP A 11 16.94 4.95 4.89
N ALA A 12 16.17 4.92 5.98
CA ALA A 12 15.21 3.87 6.26
C ALA A 12 14.13 3.80 5.15
N ALA A 13 13.62 4.95 4.70
CA ALA A 13 12.67 5.01 3.58
C ALA A 13 13.28 4.48 2.27
N ALA A 14 14.55 4.78 2.00
CA ALA A 14 15.25 4.24 0.82
C ALA A 14 15.41 2.72 0.89
N ALA A 15 15.76 2.17 2.06
CA ALA A 15 15.84 0.72 2.27
C ALA A 15 14.47 0.05 2.09
N MET A 16 13.42 0.61 2.68
CA MET A 16 12.05 0.12 2.52
C MET A 16 11.59 0.12 1.06
N ALA A 17 11.92 1.19 0.32
CA ALA A 17 11.59 1.30 -1.09
C ALA A 17 12.32 0.28 -1.96
N PHE A 18 13.61 0.06 -1.70
CA PHE A 18 14.39 -0.99 -2.38
C PHE A 18 13.79 -2.37 -2.13
N ASP A 19 13.52 -2.72 -0.88
CA ASP A 19 12.92 -4.00 -0.52
C ASP A 19 11.52 -4.17 -1.13
N PHE A 20 10.73 -3.09 -1.18
CA PHE A 20 9.42 -3.08 -1.82
C PHE A 20 9.53 -3.36 -3.32
N VAL A 21 10.39 -2.65 -4.04
CA VAL A 21 10.58 -2.85 -5.49
C VAL A 21 11.07 -4.28 -5.77
N PHE A 22 11.94 -4.82 -4.91
CA PHE A 22 12.36 -6.21 -5.03
C PHE A 22 11.20 -7.21 -4.82
N ALA A 23 10.27 -6.91 -3.90
CA ALA A 23 9.06 -7.70 -3.67
C ALA A 23 7.99 -7.54 -4.77
N VAL A 24 7.98 -6.43 -5.51
CA VAL A 24 7.04 -6.19 -6.62
C VAL A 24 7.22 -7.22 -7.72
N PHE A 25 8.45 -7.62 -8.07
CA PHE A 25 8.71 -8.58 -9.16
C PHE A 25 7.97 -9.92 -9.00
N PRO A 26 8.20 -10.68 -7.91
CA PRO A 26 7.39 -11.87 -7.65
C PRO A 26 5.93 -11.49 -7.34
N GLY A 27 5.70 -10.29 -6.79
CA GLY A 27 4.37 -9.76 -6.44
C GLY A 27 3.42 -9.77 -7.64
N ILE A 28 3.92 -9.36 -8.79
CA ILE A 28 3.19 -9.35 -10.06
C ILE A 28 2.73 -10.76 -10.46
N LEU A 29 3.57 -11.78 -10.26
CA LEU A 29 3.20 -13.16 -10.62
C LEU A 29 2.05 -13.67 -9.76
N VAL A 30 2.10 -13.42 -8.45
CA VAL A 30 1.01 -13.78 -7.53
C VAL A 30 -0.24 -13.00 -7.86
N LEU A 31 -0.10 -11.69 -8.07
CA LEU A 31 -1.21 -10.82 -8.43
C LEU A 31 -1.90 -11.32 -9.70
N THR A 32 -1.13 -11.55 -10.77
CA THR A 32 -1.65 -12.03 -12.05
C THR A 32 -2.41 -13.34 -11.88
N ALA A 33 -1.83 -14.31 -11.18
CA ALA A 33 -2.47 -15.59 -10.98
C ALA A 33 -3.70 -15.50 -10.05
N LEU A 34 -3.73 -14.56 -9.10
CA LEU A 34 -4.90 -14.27 -8.29
C LEU A 34 -6.03 -13.61 -9.10
N LEU A 35 -5.70 -12.62 -9.93
CA LEU A 35 -6.66 -11.97 -10.84
C LEU A 35 -7.24 -12.98 -11.83
N GLY A 36 -6.41 -13.90 -12.35
CA GLY A 36 -6.85 -14.98 -13.24
C GLY A 36 -7.74 -16.01 -12.55
N VAL A 37 -7.46 -16.39 -11.29
CA VAL A 37 -8.33 -17.33 -10.53
C VAL A 37 -9.67 -16.70 -10.16
N LEU A 38 -9.70 -15.40 -9.93
CA LEU A 38 -10.92 -14.66 -9.54
C LEU A 38 -11.70 -14.10 -10.74
N ASP A 39 -11.25 -14.36 -11.98
CA ASP A 39 -11.82 -13.79 -13.21
C ASP A 39 -11.97 -12.26 -13.16
N VAL A 40 -10.96 -11.59 -12.59
CA VAL A 40 -10.98 -10.15 -12.37
C VAL A 40 -10.41 -9.40 -13.58
N PRO A 41 -11.14 -8.40 -14.13
CA PRO A 41 -10.59 -7.52 -15.15
C PRO A 41 -9.49 -6.60 -14.60
N VAL A 42 -8.42 -6.41 -15.38
CA VAL A 42 -7.26 -5.56 -14.99
C VAL A 42 -7.68 -4.11 -14.77
N GLU A 43 -8.68 -3.66 -15.52
CA GLU A 43 -9.24 -2.31 -15.44
C GLU A 43 -9.86 -2.06 -14.06
N ALA A 44 -10.52 -3.07 -13.48
CA ALA A 44 -11.07 -2.94 -12.13
C ALA A 44 -9.96 -2.89 -11.08
N PHE A 45 -8.88 -3.66 -11.27
CA PHE A 45 -7.74 -3.66 -10.36
C PHE A 45 -6.96 -2.34 -10.41
N THR A 46 -6.66 -1.84 -11.60
CA THR A 46 -5.99 -0.55 -11.80
C THR A 46 -6.86 0.61 -11.32
N SER A 47 -8.18 0.54 -11.51
CA SER A 47 -9.13 1.50 -10.95
C SER A 47 -9.13 1.51 -9.42
N LEU A 48 -9.05 0.34 -8.77
CA LEU A 48 -8.93 0.26 -7.31
C LEU A 48 -7.64 0.90 -6.80
N LEU A 49 -6.51 0.57 -7.42
CA LEU A 49 -5.23 1.15 -7.02
C LEU A 49 -5.25 2.66 -7.19
N HIS A 50 -5.82 3.15 -8.29
CA HIS A 50 -6.05 4.57 -8.52
C HIS A 50 -6.95 5.20 -7.44
N ASP A 51 -8.05 4.56 -7.05
CA ASP A 51 -8.95 5.04 -5.97
C ASP A 51 -8.28 5.06 -4.60
N MET A 52 -7.33 4.14 -4.36
CA MET A 52 -6.47 4.16 -3.18
C MET A 52 -5.35 5.19 -3.28
N GLY A 53 -5.25 5.93 -4.40
CA GLY A 53 -4.17 6.87 -4.69
C GLY A 53 -2.83 6.21 -5.01
N VAL A 54 -2.82 4.88 -5.17
CA VAL A 54 -1.62 4.11 -5.54
C VAL A 54 -1.39 4.27 -7.04
N VAL A 55 -0.39 5.06 -7.38
CA VAL A 55 0.01 5.22 -8.79
C VAL A 55 0.92 4.07 -9.20
N VAL A 56 0.40 3.24 -10.10
CA VAL A 56 1.15 2.15 -10.72
C VAL A 56 1.80 2.64 -12.02
N PRO A 57 3.11 2.44 -12.21
CA PRO A 57 3.76 2.72 -13.50
C PRO A 57 3.18 1.86 -14.63
N GLN A 58 2.98 2.45 -15.81
CA GLN A 58 2.44 1.76 -16.99
C GLN A 58 3.17 0.44 -17.33
N PRO A 59 4.51 0.35 -17.28
CA PRO A 59 5.20 -0.92 -17.55
C PRO A 59 4.80 -2.04 -16.59
N LEU A 60 4.39 -1.72 -15.36
CA LEU A 60 3.91 -2.73 -14.41
C LEU A 60 2.54 -3.28 -14.81
N ILE A 61 1.67 -2.41 -15.33
CA ILE A 61 0.34 -2.78 -15.85
C ILE A 61 0.50 -3.66 -17.08
N GLU A 62 1.35 -3.27 -18.03
CA GLU A 62 1.64 -4.05 -19.25
C GLU A 62 2.13 -5.47 -18.92
N VAL A 63 2.99 -5.62 -17.91
CA VAL A 63 3.46 -6.94 -17.47
C VAL A 63 2.32 -7.78 -16.88
N VAL A 64 1.42 -7.18 -16.08
CA VAL A 64 0.24 -7.88 -15.54
C VAL A 64 -0.70 -8.32 -16.67
N GLU A 65 -1.02 -7.44 -17.61
CA GLU A 65 -1.87 -7.75 -18.77
C GLU A 65 -1.27 -8.86 -19.63
N THR A 66 0.03 -8.75 -19.95
CA THR A 66 0.75 -9.77 -20.71
C THR A 66 0.71 -11.12 -19.98
N ASN A 67 0.99 -11.13 -18.67
CA ASN A 67 0.95 -12.37 -17.89
C ASN A 67 -0.47 -12.96 -17.83
N LEU A 68 -1.53 -12.14 -17.76
CA LEU A 68 -2.91 -12.61 -17.73
C LEU A 68 -3.35 -13.23 -19.06
N GLN A 69 -2.94 -12.65 -20.19
CA GLN A 69 -3.20 -13.23 -21.51
C GLN A 69 -2.60 -14.64 -21.63
N HIS A 70 -1.41 -14.85 -21.04
CA HIS A 70 -0.74 -16.15 -20.99
C HIS A 70 -1.23 -17.04 -19.83
N ALA A 71 -1.88 -16.47 -18.81
CA ALA A 71 -2.35 -17.19 -17.63
C ALA A 71 -3.53 -18.12 -17.92
N SER A 72 -4.30 -17.86 -18.99
CA SER A 72 -5.36 -18.76 -19.48
C SER A 72 -4.85 -20.16 -19.88
N GLN A 73 -3.52 -20.34 -19.99
CA GLN A 73 -2.86 -21.62 -20.25
C GLN A 73 -2.04 -22.14 -19.06
N SER A 74 -2.00 -21.42 -17.93
CA SER A 74 -1.08 -21.69 -16.82
C SER A 74 -1.71 -22.57 -15.74
N SER A 75 -0.95 -23.58 -15.28
CA SER A 75 -1.36 -24.53 -14.26
C SER A 75 -1.35 -23.93 -12.85
N GLN A 76 -2.29 -24.36 -12.00
CA GLN A 76 -2.42 -24.04 -10.57
C GLN A 76 -1.09 -24.10 -9.78
N SER A 77 -0.10 -24.88 -10.25
CA SER A 77 1.25 -24.99 -9.68
C SER A 77 2.08 -23.70 -9.74
N LEU A 78 1.94 -22.87 -10.79
CA LEU A 78 2.70 -21.62 -10.94
C LEU A 78 2.24 -20.55 -9.93
N PHE A 79 0.97 -20.57 -9.54
CA PHE A 79 0.42 -19.72 -8.48
C PHE A 79 1.08 -20.00 -7.12
N PHE A 80 1.18 -21.28 -6.73
CA PHE A 80 1.82 -21.67 -5.46
C PHE A 80 3.31 -21.34 -5.43
N ILE A 81 4.02 -21.51 -6.56
CA ILE A 81 5.44 -21.13 -6.68
C ILE A 81 5.61 -19.61 -6.57
N GLY A 82 4.71 -18.83 -7.21
CA GLY A 82 4.69 -17.38 -7.10
C GLY A 82 4.47 -16.90 -5.66
N ILE A 83 3.54 -17.51 -4.93
CA ILE A 83 3.26 -17.16 -3.52
C ILE A 83 4.51 -17.33 -2.66
N LEU A 84 5.20 -18.46 -2.79
CA LEU A 84 6.44 -18.70 -2.06
C LEU A 84 7.55 -17.72 -2.48
N GLY A 85 7.62 -17.38 -3.76
CA GLY A 85 8.56 -16.38 -4.31
C GLY A 85 8.30 -14.95 -3.81
N VAL A 86 7.05 -14.59 -3.54
CA VAL A 86 6.65 -13.28 -2.98
C VAL A 86 6.89 -13.18 -1.49
N LEU A 87 6.52 -14.23 -0.77
CA LEU A 87 6.48 -14.20 0.69
C LEU A 87 7.84 -13.87 1.28
N TRP A 88 8.93 -14.35 0.69
CA TRP A 88 10.28 -14.08 1.18
C TRP A 88 10.68 -12.59 1.09
N PRO A 89 10.72 -11.96 -0.11
CA PRO A 89 11.09 -10.55 -0.23
C PRO A 89 10.04 -9.60 0.35
N ALA A 90 8.74 -9.92 0.26
CA ALA A 90 7.73 -9.11 0.91
C ALA A 90 7.90 -9.13 2.43
N SER A 91 8.16 -10.30 3.03
CA SER A 91 8.45 -10.42 4.47
C SER A 91 9.70 -9.64 4.87
N ALA A 92 10.70 -9.54 3.99
CA ALA A 92 11.87 -8.72 4.24
C ALA A 92 11.50 -7.22 4.28
N SER A 93 10.75 -6.73 3.29
CA SER A 93 10.27 -5.34 3.24
C SER A 93 9.45 -4.94 4.48
N MET A 94 8.52 -5.80 4.90
CA MET A 94 7.73 -5.57 6.12
C MET A 94 8.61 -5.60 7.39
N SER A 95 9.60 -6.49 7.44
CA SER A 95 10.56 -6.53 8.53
C SER A 95 11.39 -5.24 8.61
N THR A 96 11.85 -4.70 7.48
CA THR A 96 12.54 -3.40 7.42
C THR A 96 11.63 -2.28 7.90
N THR A 97 10.36 -2.30 7.51
CA THR A 97 9.33 -1.36 7.97
C THR A 97 9.14 -1.41 9.48
N MET A 98 9.06 -2.61 10.08
CA MET A 98 8.97 -2.77 11.54
C MET A 98 10.16 -2.17 12.27
N ALA A 99 11.39 -2.42 11.78
CA ALA A 99 12.60 -1.86 12.40
C ALA A 99 12.63 -0.32 12.32
N ALA A 100 12.25 0.23 11.17
CA ALA A 100 12.19 1.67 10.98
C ALA A 100 11.12 2.33 11.88
N LEU A 101 9.95 1.69 12.02
CA LEU A 101 8.91 2.16 12.94
C LEU A 101 9.34 2.02 14.40
N ASN A 102 9.94 0.90 14.82
CA ASN A 102 10.49 0.76 16.17
C ASN A 102 11.45 1.90 16.52
N ARG A 103 12.31 2.29 15.57
CA ARG A 103 13.19 3.44 15.72
C ARG A 103 12.42 4.75 15.88
N ALA A 104 11.38 4.97 15.08
CA ALA A 104 10.53 6.16 15.17
C ALA A 104 9.77 6.28 16.50
N TYR A 105 9.41 5.15 17.12
CA TYR A 105 8.81 5.13 18.46
C TYR A 105 9.86 5.17 19.59
N GLY A 106 11.16 5.01 19.28
CA GLY A 106 12.24 4.93 20.26
C GLY A 106 12.31 3.57 21.00
N THR A 107 11.61 2.55 20.49
CA THR A 107 11.50 1.22 21.11
C THR A 107 12.57 0.29 20.55
N ARG A 108 13.20 -0.50 21.42
CA ARG A 108 14.11 -1.58 21.00
C ARG A 108 13.31 -2.84 20.68
N GLU A 109 13.64 -3.52 19.58
CA GLU A 109 13.00 -4.78 19.21
C GLU A 109 13.29 -5.86 20.27
N GLY A 110 12.27 -6.27 21.03
CA GLY A 110 12.34 -7.35 22.00
C GLY A 110 11.92 -8.71 21.43
N ARG A 111 11.29 -8.74 20.26
CA ARG A 111 10.80 -9.97 19.62
C ARG A 111 11.95 -10.83 19.07
N THR A 112 11.77 -12.14 19.14
CA THR A 112 12.68 -13.07 18.47
C THR A 112 12.57 -12.94 16.95
N ILE A 113 13.64 -13.27 16.23
CA ILE A 113 13.69 -13.21 14.75
C ILE A 113 12.52 -14.00 14.13
N LEU A 114 12.16 -15.15 14.73
CA LEU A 114 11.05 -15.98 14.26
C LEU A 114 9.70 -15.27 14.41
N LEU A 115 9.44 -14.64 15.56
CA LEU A 115 8.18 -13.92 15.82
C LEU A 115 8.03 -12.68 14.95
N ARG A 116 9.12 -11.93 14.76
CA ARG A 116 9.14 -10.76 13.86
C ARG A 116 8.84 -11.19 12.41
N ARG A 117 9.40 -12.32 11.98
CA ARG A 117 9.21 -12.82 10.62
C ARG A 117 7.81 -13.38 10.40
N SER A 118 7.24 -14.10 11.36
CA SER A 118 5.85 -14.56 11.26
C SER A 118 4.87 -13.38 11.26
N LEU A 119 5.09 -12.36 12.10
CA LEU A 119 4.29 -11.15 12.11
C LEU A 119 4.36 -10.41 10.77
N SER A 120 5.55 -10.35 10.15
CA SER A 120 5.73 -9.74 8.84
C SER A 120 4.88 -10.44 7.78
N VAL A 121 4.89 -11.78 7.76
CA VAL A 121 4.06 -12.58 6.86
C VAL A 121 2.56 -12.35 7.11
N ILE A 122 2.13 -12.33 8.38
CA ILE A 122 0.73 -12.08 8.74
C ILE A 122 0.27 -10.70 8.25
N LEU A 123 1.07 -9.66 8.43
CA LEU A 123 0.73 -8.31 7.96
C LEU A 123 0.63 -8.23 6.44
N ILE A 124 1.48 -8.95 5.71
CA ILE A 124 1.42 -8.99 4.24
C ILE A 124 0.18 -9.73 3.76
N ILE A 125 -0.14 -10.88 4.36
CA ILE A 125 -1.36 -11.62 4.06
C ILE A 125 -2.59 -10.75 4.39
N GLY A 126 -2.59 -10.08 5.54
CA GLY A 126 -3.65 -9.17 5.94
C GLY A 126 -3.83 -7.99 4.98
N PHE A 127 -2.72 -7.41 4.51
CA PHE A 127 -2.74 -6.38 3.47
C PHE A 127 -3.33 -6.91 2.16
N GLY A 128 -2.94 -8.11 1.72
CA GLY A 128 -3.52 -8.76 0.54
C GLY A 128 -5.02 -9.02 0.67
N ILE A 129 -5.48 -9.49 1.83
CA ILE A 129 -6.92 -9.67 2.12
C ILE A 129 -7.65 -8.32 2.12
N ALA A 130 -7.07 -7.28 2.71
CA ALA A 130 -7.68 -5.94 2.72
C ALA A 130 -7.85 -5.40 1.29
N LEU A 131 -6.83 -5.54 0.44
CA LEU A 131 -6.92 -5.20 -0.99
C LEU A 131 -8.03 -6.00 -1.68
N MET A 132 -8.13 -7.31 -1.40
CA MET A 132 -9.16 -8.17 -1.97
C MET A 132 -10.58 -7.75 -1.53
N VAL A 133 -10.78 -7.39 -0.27
CA VAL A 133 -12.07 -6.91 0.25
C VAL A 133 -12.45 -5.58 -0.38
N LEU A 134 -11.51 -4.62 -0.43
CA LEU A 134 -11.72 -3.33 -1.10
C LEU A 134 -12.04 -3.54 -2.59
N PHE A 135 -11.37 -4.48 -3.24
CA PHE A 135 -11.60 -4.83 -4.63
C PHE A 135 -13.02 -5.31 -4.88
N ASN A 136 -13.46 -6.29 -4.08
CA ASN A 136 -14.83 -6.78 -4.17
C ASN A 136 -15.82 -5.63 -3.95
N LEU A 137 -15.59 -4.78 -2.94
CA LEU A 137 -16.46 -3.65 -2.66
C LEU A 137 -16.61 -2.70 -3.86
N ILE A 138 -15.51 -2.42 -4.58
CA ILE A 138 -15.53 -1.56 -5.77
C ILE A 138 -16.23 -2.23 -6.95
N VAL A 139 -15.95 -3.50 -7.26
CA VAL A 139 -16.59 -4.21 -8.38
C VAL A 139 -18.09 -4.40 -8.15
N PHE A 140 -18.47 -4.78 -6.93
CA PHE A 140 -19.88 -4.93 -6.59
C PHE A 140 -20.62 -3.59 -6.51
N SER A 141 -19.89 -2.47 -6.35
CA SER A 141 -20.51 -1.14 -6.36
C SER A 141 -21.23 -0.85 -7.69
N GLU A 142 -20.66 -1.21 -8.84
CA GLU A 142 -21.31 -1.01 -10.14
C GLU A 142 -22.57 -1.88 -10.32
N GLN A 143 -22.57 -3.09 -9.76
CA GLN A 143 -23.75 -3.96 -9.74
C GLN A 143 -24.84 -3.38 -8.83
N PHE A 144 -24.45 -2.80 -7.70
CA PHE A 144 -25.35 -2.12 -6.77
C PHE A 144 -26.04 -0.93 -7.44
N ASP A 145 -25.32 -0.11 -8.20
CA ASP A 145 -25.92 1.01 -8.94
C ASP A 145 -26.95 0.55 -9.98
N ARG A 146 -26.63 -0.51 -10.74
CA ARG A 146 -27.59 -1.09 -11.71
C ARG A 146 -28.84 -1.63 -11.02
N TRP A 147 -28.69 -2.26 -9.86
CA TRP A 147 -29.80 -2.74 -9.05
C TRP A 147 -30.66 -1.58 -8.49
N LEU A 148 -30.03 -0.52 -8.02
CA LEU A 148 -30.70 0.67 -7.48
C LEU A 148 -31.47 1.43 -8.58
N ALA A 149 -30.86 1.58 -9.76
CA ALA A 149 -31.49 2.21 -10.92
C ALA A 149 -32.72 1.44 -11.41
N THR A 150 -32.69 0.10 -11.35
CA THR A 150 -33.82 -0.74 -11.78
C THR A 150 -34.97 -0.82 -10.77
N HIS A 151 -34.69 -0.75 -9.46
CA HIS A 151 -35.73 -0.90 -8.43
C HIS A 151 -36.28 0.42 -7.88
N TRP A 152 -35.47 1.48 -7.88
CA TRP A 152 -35.84 2.75 -7.24
C TRP A 152 -35.95 3.94 -8.20
N ALA A 153 -35.68 3.77 -9.50
CA ALA A 153 -35.79 4.81 -10.53
C ALA A 153 -35.12 6.16 -10.15
N LEU A 154 -34.05 6.12 -9.33
CA LEU A 154 -33.26 7.31 -9.04
C LEU A 154 -32.58 7.77 -10.33
N SER A 155 -32.91 8.97 -10.79
CA SER A 155 -32.35 9.61 -11.96
C SER A 155 -30.86 9.92 -11.80
N VAL A 156 -30.14 9.79 -12.92
CA VAL A 156 -28.68 9.82 -13.16
C VAL A 156 -27.98 11.15 -12.78
N GLU A 157 -28.67 12.13 -12.18
CA GLU A 157 -28.13 13.48 -11.93
C GLU A 157 -27.45 13.68 -10.57
N VAL A 158 -27.54 12.70 -9.66
CA VAL A 158 -26.73 12.69 -8.43
C VAL A 158 -25.35 12.12 -8.81
N PRO A 159 -24.20 12.66 -8.32
CA PRO A 159 -22.94 11.93 -8.44
C PRO A 159 -23.19 10.50 -7.97
N SER A 160 -22.92 9.53 -8.85
CA SER A 160 -23.38 8.17 -8.65
C SER A 160 -23.03 7.72 -7.24
N LEU A 161 -23.99 7.14 -6.51
CA LEU A 161 -23.80 6.75 -5.12
C LEU A 161 -22.52 5.88 -4.99
N THR A 162 -22.21 5.12 -6.04
CA THR A 162 -20.93 4.42 -6.26
C THR A 162 -19.69 5.27 -6.25
N SER A 163 -19.66 6.44 -6.91
CA SER A 163 -18.46 7.28 -6.95
C SER A 163 -18.07 7.77 -5.55
N ILE A 164 -19.08 8.18 -4.77
CA ILE A 164 -18.91 8.55 -3.36
C ILE A 164 -18.47 7.35 -2.53
N LEU A 165 -19.12 6.19 -2.73
CA LEU A 165 -18.80 4.97 -2.00
C LEU A 165 -17.37 4.49 -2.29
N ARG A 166 -16.92 4.54 -3.55
CA ARG A 166 -15.57 4.18 -3.98
C ARG A 166 -14.51 5.08 -3.35
N HIS A 167 -14.68 6.40 -3.44
CA HIS A 167 -13.75 7.34 -2.81
C HIS A 167 -13.71 7.17 -1.29
N THR A 168 -14.88 7.03 -0.66
CA THR A 168 -14.97 6.83 0.80
C THR A 168 -14.32 5.51 1.22
N ALA A 169 -14.53 4.44 0.45
CA ALA A 169 -13.90 3.14 0.69
C ALA A 169 -12.38 3.19 0.53
N GLY A 170 -11.87 3.88 -0.50
CA GLY A 170 -10.43 4.07 -0.70
C GLY A 170 -9.78 4.82 0.46
N ILE A 171 -10.34 5.96 0.85
CA ILE A 171 -9.84 6.78 1.96
C ILE A 171 -9.88 5.99 3.28
N THR A 172 -11.02 5.37 3.58
CA THR A 172 -11.21 4.63 4.84
C THR A 172 -10.34 3.38 4.86
N GLY A 173 -10.21 2.68 3.74
CA GLY A 173 -9.36 1.50 3.58
C GLY A 173 -7.89 1.84 3.81
N THR A 174 -7.38 2.90 3.18
CA THR A 174 -6.01 3.39 3.40
C THR A 174 -5.78 3.75 4.87
N LEU A 175 -6.73 4.46 5.49
CA LEU A 175 -6.62 4.82 6.91
C LEU A 175 -6.55 3.59 7.82
N ILE A 176 -7.41 2.59 7.58
CA ILE A 176 -7.43 1.33 8.34
C ILE A 176 -6.13 0.56 8.17
N VAL A 177 -5.63 0.42 6.94
CA VAL A 177 -4.39 -0.29 6.65
C VAL A 177 -3.22 0.38 7.36
N VAL A 178 -3.07 1.70 7.22
CA VAL A 178 -1.96 2.45 7.82
C VAL A 178 -2.05 2.44 9.34
N ALA A 179 -3.24 2.63 9.91
CA ALA A 179 -3.45 2.51 11.36
C ALA A 179 -3.13 1.11 11.89
N THR A 180 -3.47 0.07 11.14
CA THR A 180 -3.14 -1.32 11.48
C THR A 180 -1.62 -1.53 11.49
N VAL A 181 -0.92 -1.03 10.46
CA VAL A 181 0.54 -1.09 10.41
C VAL A 181 1.16 -0.34 11.60
N TYR A 182 0.73 0.89 11.89
CA TYR A 182 1.25 1.65 13.03
C TYR A 182 0.94 1.04 14.40
N ARG A 183 -0.14 0.26 14.52
CA ARG A 183 -0.52 -0.38 15.77
C ARG A 183 0.25 -1.69 16.00
N ILE A 184 0.46 -2.48 14.94
CA ILE A 184 0.96 -3.86 15.05
C ILE A 184 2.47 -3.94 14.76
N ALA A 185 2.99 -3.11 13.87
CA ALA A 185 4.39 -3.18 13.46
C ALA A 185 5.37 -2.79 14.58
N PRO A 186 5.14 -1.74 15.39
CA PRO A 186 6.00 -1.40 16.53
C PRO A 186 5.89 -2.41 17.68
N ASP A 187 6.97 -2.64 18.40
CA ASP A 187 7.03 -3.56 19.56
C ASP A 187 6.58 -2.88 20.86
N GLU A 188 5.49 -2.14 20.76
CA GLU A 188 4.96 -1.30 21.84
C GLU A 188 3.43 -1.49 21.92
N PRO A 189 2.82 -1.58 23.11
CA PRO A 189 1.38 -1.74 23.26
C PRO A 189 0.63 -0.42 22.96
N LEU A 190 0.43 -0.14 21.67
CA LEU A 190 -0.24 1.07 21.18
C LEU A 190 -1.76 0.91 21.10
N HIS A 191 -2.51 1.95 21.48
CA HIS A 191 -3.96 1.99 21.25
C HIS A 191 -4.29 2.62 19.89
N TRP A 192 -5.52 2.42 19.40
CA TRP A 192 -5.97 3.01 18.13
C TRP A 192 -5.89 4.54 18.14
N LEU A 193 -6.16 5.17 19.29
CA LEU A 193 -6.08 6.63 19.46
C LEU A 193 -4.64 7.18 19.42
N ASP A 194 -3.63 6.34 19.65
CA ASP A 194 -2.22 6.75 19.61
C ASP A 194 -1.67 6.77 18.18
N VAL A 195 -2.26 5.96 17.28
CA VAL A 195 -1.79 5.82 15.90
C VAL A 195 -2.54 6.71 14.90
N LEU A 196 -3.75 7.15 15.24
CA LEU A 196 -4.62 7.97 14.38
C LEU A 196 -3.97 9.27 13.88
N PRO A 197 -3.25 10.07 14.71
CA PRO A 197 -2.67 11.34 14.24
C PRO A 197 -1.70 11.15 13.08
N GLY A 198 -0.83 10.16 13.17
CA GLY A 198 0.14 9.79 12.14
C GLY A 198 -0.53 9.17 10.93
N SER A 199 -1.60 8.36 11.09
CA SER A 199 -2.37 7.82 9.96
C SER A 199 -3.05 8.92 9.16
N LEU A 200 -3.57 9.95 9.83
CA LEU A 200 -4.16 11.12 9.18
C LEU A 200 -3.10 11.97 8.48
N LEU A 201 -1.93 12.15 9.09
CA LEU A 201 -0.80 12.83 8.46
C LEU A 201 -0.36 12.08 7.20
N PHE A 202 -0.19 10.77 7.29
CA PHE A 202 0.16 9.92 6.16
C PHE A 202 -0.88 10.08 5.04
N LEU A 203 -2.17 9.95 5.36
CA LEU A 203 -3.25 10.09 4.39
C LEU A 203 -3.21 11.46 3.70
N ALA A 204 -3.02 12.55 4.44
CA ALA A 204 -2.95 13.89 3.88
C ALA A 204 -1.75 14.07 2.92
N LEU A 205 -0.57 13.62 3.34
CA LEU A 205 0.65 13.66 2.52
C LEU A 205 0.53 12.74 1.30
N TRP A 206 -0.03 11.56 1.49
CA TRP A 206 -0.31 10.57 0.45
C TRP A 206 -1.22 11.13 -0.64
N THR A 207 -2.35 11.75 -0.26
CA THR A 207 -3.26 12.40 -1.22
C THR A 207 -2.58 13.54 -1.98
N LEU A 208 -1.71 14.30 -1.31
CA LEU A 208 -0.94 15.37 -1.95
C LEU A 208 0.02 14.82 -3.00
N ILE A 209 0.69 13.70 -2.72
CA ILE A 209 1.53 13.02 -3.70
C ILE A 209 0.72 12.39 -4.81
N ALA A 210 -0.37 11.70 -4.52
CA ALA A 210 -1.21 11.07 -5.55
C ALA A 210 -1.67 12.12 -6.58
N GLY A 211 -2.08 13.31 -6.13
CA GLY A 211 -2.40 14.44 -7.00
C GLY A 211 -1.17 15.01 -7.73
N GLY A 212 -0.05 15.19 -7.02
CA GLY A 212 1.19 15.73 -7.60
C GLY A 212 1.84 14.81 -8.64
N PHE A 213 1.72 13.50 -8.47
CA PHE A 213 2.30 12.50 -9.36
C PHE A 213 1.53 12.41 -10.68
N GLY A 214 0.21 12.61 -10.65
CA GLY A 214 -0.58 12.77 -11.87
C GLY A 214 -0.11 13.95 -12.72
N PHE A 215 0.31 15.06 -12.08
CA PHE A 215 0.95 16.18 -12.77
C PHE A 215 2.34 15.81 -13.28
N TYR A 216 3.19 15.19 -12.45
CA TYR A 216 4.53 14.77 -12.84
C TYR A 216 4.54 13.86 -14.07
N VAL A 217 3.71 12.82 -14.09
CA VAL A 217 3.62 11.89 -15.23
C VAL A 217 3.11 12.59 -16.50
N LYS A 218 2.17 13.53 -16.38
CA LYS A 218 1.63 14.28 -17.53
C LYS A 218 2.67 15.20 -18.18
N PHE A 219 3.52 15.85 -17.38
CA PHE A 219 4.54 16.77 -17.89
C PHE A 219 5.82 16.06 -18.37
N PHE A 220 6.19 14.96 -17.73
CA PHE A 220 7.40 14.21 -18.06
C PHE A 220 7.14 12.97 -18.95
N GLY A 221 5.94 12.82 -19.51
CA GLY A 221 5.57 11.71 -20.41
C GLY A 221 6.48 11.59 -21.64
N TYR A 222 7.17 12.65 -22.07
CA TYR A 222 8.17 12.54 -23.14
C TYR A 222 9.37 11.65 -22.75
N TYR A 223 9.73 11.61 -21.46
CA TYR A 223 10.84 10.77 -20.97
C TYR A 223 10.51 9.27 -21.02
N SER A 224 9.22 8.88 -21.03
CA SER A 224 8.86 7.48 -21.25
C SER A 224 9.22 7.01 -22.66
N VAL A 225 9.20 7.91 -23.65
CA VAL A 225 9.56 7.63 -25.05
C VAL A 225 11.09 7.47 -25.21
N VAL A 226 11.87 8.25 -24.46
CA VAL A 226 13.34 8.25 -24.55
C VAL A 226 13.97 7.14 -23.71
N TYR A 227 13.45 6.88 -22.50
CA TYR A 227 14.04 5.95 -21.53
C TYR A 227 13.27 4.63 -21.40
N GLY A 228 12.09 4.49 -22.01
CA GLY A 228 11.33 3.24 -22.04
C GLY A 228 11.11 2.63 -20.65
N VAL A 229 11.50 1.36 -20.48
CA VAL A 229 11.36 0.60 -19.22
C VAL A 229 12.11 1.24 -18.05
N LEU A 230 13.25 1.91 -18.28
CA LEU A 230 14.02 2.57 -17.21
C LEU A 230 13.21 3.68 -16.54
N TRP A 231 12.39 4.41 -17.30
CA TRP A 231 11.49 5.41 -16.75
C TRP A 231 10.51 4.79 -15.74
N GLY A 232 9.90 3.65 -16.09
CA GLY A 232 8.98 2.94 -15.20
C GLY A 232 9.61 2.54 -13.88
N VAL A 233 10.86 2.04 -13.91
CA VAL A 233 11.60 1.64 -12.71
C VAL A 233 11.94 2.86 -11.84
N ILE A 234 12.36 3.97 -12.43
CA ILE A 234 12.66 5.22 -11.69
C ILE A 234 11.40 5.74 -11.00
N VAL A 235 10.29 5.78 -11.73
CA VAL A 235 8.98 6.22 -11.22
C VAL A 235 8.50 5.30 -10.08
N LEU A 236 8.66 3.99 -10.22
CA LEU A 236 8.33 3.00 -9.18
C LEU A 236 9.17 3.19 -7.91
N LEU A 237 10.49 3.36 -8.07
CA LEU A 237 11.40 3.56 -6.95
C LEU A 237 11.11 4.87 -6.23
N LEU A 238 10.88 5.95 -6.98
CA LEU A 238 10.55 7.25 -6.42
C LEU A 238 9.21 7.23 -5.68
N SER A 239 8.18 6.61 -6.27
CA SER A 239 6.89 6.49 -5.62
C SER A 239 6.99 5.66 -4.34
N ALA A 240 7.64 4.49 -4.40
CA ALA A 240 7.88 3.64 -3.24
C ALA A 240 8.64 4.38 -2.12
N TYR A 241 9.68 5.14 -2.48
CA TYR A 241 10.44 5.97 -1.55
C TYR A 241 9.56 7.00 -0.86
N LEU A 242 8.74 7.72 -1.61
CA LEU A 242 7.88 8.74 -1.04
C LEU A 242 6.79 8.15 -0.13
N VAL A 243 6.22 6.99 -0.49
CA VAL A 243 5.30 6.24 0.38
C VAL A 243 5.97 5.91 1.70
N ALA A 244 7.16 5.29 1.62
CA ALA A 244 7.91 4.87 2.80
C ALA A 244 8.29 6.05 3.67
N PHE A 245 8.76 7.14 3.06
CA PHE A 245 9.14 8.37 3.76
C PHE A 245 7.95 8.97 4.51
N PHE A 246 6.79 9.08 3.86
CA PHE A 246 5.59 9.61 4.52
C PHE A 246 5.04 8.69 5.60
N LEU A 247 5.15 7.37 5.38
CA LEU A 247 4.78 6.39 6.39
C LEU A 247 5.66 6.56 7.64
N LEU A 248 6.96 6.79 7.48
CA LEU A 248 7.84 7.04 8.61
C LEU A 248 7.61 8.42 9.25
N LEU A 249 7.29 9.46 8.49
CA LEU A 249 6.91 10.76 9.06
C LEU A 249 5.65 10.67 9.93
N GLY A 250 4.63 9.91 9.51
CA GLY A 250 3.46 9.63 10.34
C GLY A 250 3.82 8.81 11.59
N GLY A 251 4.74 7.84 11.46
CA GLY A 251 5.29 7.06 12.56
C GLY A 251 6.03 7.92 13.60
N GLU A 252 6.89 8.83 13.15
CA GLU A 252 7.61 9.80 13.99
C GLU A 252 6.66 10.73 14.76
N LEU A 253 5.60 11.20 14.09
CA LEU A 253 4.59 12.01 14.74
C LEU A 253 3.90 11.21 15.87
N ASN A 254 3.50 9.97 15.58
CA ASN A 254 2.89 9.09 16.57
C ASN A 254 3.85 8.79 17.73
N GLY A 255 5.11 8.44 17.45
CA GLY A 255 6.13 8.18 18.46
C GLY A 255 6.37 9.39 19.36
N THR A 256 6.48 10.60 18.78
CA THR A 256 6.66 11.84 19.53
C THR A 256 5.46 12.13 20.44
N LEU A 257 4.22 11.98 19.93
CA LEU A 257 3.01 12.20 20.71
C LEU A 257 2.85 11.14 21.82
N TYR A 258 3.21 9.90 21.54
CA TYR A 258 3.17 8.81 22.48
C TYR A 258 4.15 9.04 23.64
N GLN A 259 5.40 9.42 23.36
CA GLN A 259 6.40 9.76 24.37
C GLN A 259 6.01 10.97 25.22
N GLN A 260 5.30 11.96 24.65
CA GLN A 260 4.79 13.11 25.41
C GLN A 260 3.63 12.75 26.34
N ARG A 261 2.82 11.73 25.98
CA ARG A 261 1.68 11.25 26.79
C ARG A 261 2.12 10.32 27.92
N GLN A 262 3.26 9.65 27.77
CA GLN A 262 3.81 8.87 28.87
C GLN A 262 4.27 9.82 29.98
N PRO A 263 3.81 9.63 31.24
CA PRO A 263 4.38 10.37 32.35
C PRO A 263 5.87 10.05 32.39
N LYS A 264 6.71 11.08 32.46
CA LYS A 264 8.15 10.94 32.77
C LYS A 264 8.29 10.35 34.17
N ASN A 265 8.04 9.05 34.32
CA ASN A 265 8.30 8.34 35.55
C ASN A 265 9.78 7.94 35.56
N LEU A 266 10.56 8.91 36.04
CA LEU A 266 11.73 8.79 36.91
C LEU A 266 12.94 8.00 36.39
N ALA A 267 14.02 8.77 36.21
CA ALA A 267 15.40 8.31 36.35
C ALA A 267 15.65 7.62 37.70
#